data_AF-A0A4U3ALB9-F1
#
_entry.id   AF-A0A4U3ALB9-F1
#
_cell.length_a   1.000
_cell.length_b   1.000
_cell.length_c   1.000
_cell.angle_alpha   90.00
_cell.angle_beta   90.00
_cell.angle_gamma   90.00
#
_symmetry.space_group_name_H-M   'P 1'
#
loop_
_entity.id
_entity.type
_entity.pdbx_description
1 polymer ?
#
loop_
_entity_poly.entity_id
_entity_poly.type
_entity_poly.pdbx_seq_one_letter_code
_entity_poly.pdbx_strand_id
1 'polypeptide(L)'
;MFDPTAFDNLKVIVEGAVYDFDLHGDILVTDRKDMMDLASLSRIYHISFQLTEPFEPVVKATFSLSVDAKNLSGEILEVPQFTPG
;
A
#
# COMPACT_ATOMS: atom_id res chain seq x y z
N MET A 1 15.30 -6.12 16.05
CA MET A 1 14.11 -5.46 15.48
C MET A 1 14.60 -4.89 14.17
N PHE A 2 14.08 -5.38 13.04
CA PHE A 2 14.46 -4.86 11.72
C PHE A 2 13.78 -3.52 11.53
N ASP A 3 14.45 -2.56 10.91
CA ASP A 3 13.81 -1.31 10.53
C ASP A 3 12.73 -1.60 9.47
N PRO A 4 11.54 -0.98 9.58
CA PRO A 4 10.48 -1.14 8.60
C PRO A 4 10.94 -0.60 7.26
N THR A 5 10.66 -1.35 6.20
CA THR A 5 11.00 -0.95 4.84
C THR A 5 10.17 0.27 4.40
N ALA A 6 10.59 0.97 3.35
CA ALA A 6 9.85 2.07 2.74
C ALA A 6 8.49 1.57 2.27
N PHE A 7 8.42 0.33 1.78
CA PHE A 7 7.16 -0.34 1.47
C PHE A 7 6.27 -0.46 2.71
N ASP A 8 6.80 -0.90 3.85
CA ASP A 8 6.01 -1.05 5.09
C ASP A 8 5.54 0.32 5.62
N ASN A 9 6.42 1.33 5.58
CA ASN A 9 6.10 2.69 6.02
C ASN A 9 5.00 3.32 5.14
N LEU A 10 5.15 3.25 3.81
CA LEU A 10 4.16 3.79 2.86
C LEU A 10 2.83 3.05 2.97
N LYS A 11 2.85 1.72 3.13
CA LYS A 11 1.64 0.93 3.36
C LYS A 11 0.90 1.42 4.61
N VAL A 12 1.59 1.60 5.74
CA VAL A 12 0.97 2.06 7.00
C VAL A 12 0.38 3.46 6.84
N ILE A 13 1.08 4.39 6.19
CA ILE A 13 0.59 5.76 5.94
C ILE A 13 -0.68 5.72 5.09
N VAL A 14 -0.69 4.94 4.01
CA VAL A 14 -1.85 4.82 3.11
C VAL A 14 -3.03 4.16 3.83
N GLU A 15 -2.79 3.08 4.58
CA GLU A 15 -3.83 2.41 5.37
C GLU A 15 -4.46 3.37 6.38
N GLY A 16 -3.64 4.12 7.12
CA GLY A 16 -4.13 5.13 8.06
C GLY A 16 -5.03 6.14 7.38
N ALA A 17 -4.57 6.76 6.29
CA ALA A 17 -5.34 7.77 5.57
C ALA A 17 -6.65 7.21 5.00
N VAL A 18 -6.62 6.03 4.36
CA VAL A 18 -7.83 5.42 3.77
C VAL A 18 -8.84 5.04 4.86
N TYR A 19 -8.40 4.44 5.96
CA TYR A 19 -9.32 4.07 7.04
C TYR A 19 -9.81 5.27 7.83
N ASP A 20 -9.06 6.36 7.90
CA ASP A 20 -9.58 7.62 8.44
C ASP A 20 -10.77 8.10 7.59
N PHE A 21 -10.67 8.18 6.26
CA PHE A 21 -11.80 8.58 5.40
C PHE A 21 -12.98 7.59 5.46
N ASP A 22 -12.71 6.29 5.57
CA ASP A 22 -13.75 5.27 5.76
C ASP A 22 -14.50 5.46 7.08
N LEU A 23 -13.77 5.76 8.17
CA LEU A 23 -14.33 6.02 9.48
C LEU A 23 -15.14 7.33 9.52
N HIS A 24 -14.73 8.36 8.77
CA HIS A 24 -15.51 9.59 8.58
C HIS A 24 -16.76 9.38 7.70
N GLY A 25 -16.80 8.26 6.96
CA GLY A 25 -17.92 7.92 6.07
C GLY A 25 -17.84 8.59 4.70
N ASP A 26 -16.70 9.17 4.31
CA ASP A 26 -16.49 9.79 2.99
C ASP A 26 -16.30 8.74 1.88
N ILE A 27 -15.70 7.62 2.24
CA ILE A 27 -15.50 6.46 1.37
C ILE A 27 -15.96 5.18 2.07
N LEU A 28 -16.11 4.12 1.28
CA LEU A 28 -16.29 2.76 1.75
C LEU A 28 -15.18 1.88 1.18
N VAL A 29 -14.37 1.27 2.03
CA VAL A 29 -13.38 0.25 1.62
C VAL A 29 -14.12 -1.00 1.13
N THR A 30 -13.75 -1.47 -0.05
CA THR A 30 -14.41 -2.57 -0.77
C THR A 30 -13.54 -3.79 -0.97
N ASP A 31 -12.21 -3.64 -1.01
CA ASP A 31 -11.27 -4.75 -1.13
C ASP A 31 -9.91 -4.36 -0.55
N ARG A 32 -9.20 -5.34 0.01
CA ARG A 32 -7.81 -5.18 0.49
C ARG A 32 -7.03 -6.45 0.23
N LYS A 33 -5.88 -6.32 -0.42
CA LYS A 33 -4.98 -7.44 -0.73
C LYS A 33 -3.55 -7.05 -0.39
N ASP A 34 -2.92 -7.82 0.49
CA ASP A 34 -1.48 -7.76 0.76
C ASP A 34 -0.90 -9.09 0.30
N MET A 35 -0.05 -9.05 -0.73
CA MET A 35 0.42 -10.22 -1.45
C MET A 35 1.94 -10.19 -1.50
N MET A 36 2.56 -11.35 -1.28
CA MET A 36 3.97 -11.58 -1.47
C MET A 36 4.16 -12.75 -2.44
N ASP A 37 4.92 -12.52 -3.50
CA ASP A 37 5.42 -13.59 -4.35
C ASP A 37 6.78 -14.04 -3.81
N LEU A 38 6.84 -15.27 -3.30
CA LEU A 38 8.05 -15.84 -2.73
C LEU A 38 9.08 -16.26 -3.79
N ALA A 39 8.64 -16.59 -5.01
CA ALA A 39 9.55 -16.98 -6.08
C ALA A 39 10.31 -15.77 -6.63
N SER A 40 9.63 -14.62 -6.75
CA SER A 40 10.24 -13.36 -7.19
C SER A 40 10.66 -12.44 -6.04
N LEU A 41 10.40 -12.82 -4.78
CA LEU A 41 10.57 -11.99 -3.57
C LEU A 41 10.02 -10.56 -3.73
N SER A 42 8.88 -10.44 -4.40
CA SER A 42 8.19 -9.16 -4.61
C SER A 42 6.96 -9.06 -3.71
N ARG A 43 6.54 -7.83 -3.40
CA ARG A 43 5.32 -7.56 -2.62
C ARG A 43 4.43 -6.57 -3.36
N ILE A 44 3.12 -6.74 -3.21
CA ILE A 44 2.09 -5.86 -3.74
C ILE A 44 1.01 -5.67 -2.69
N TYR A 45 0.68 -4.42 -2.39
CA TYR A 45 -0.43 -4.02 -1.55
C TYR A 45 -1.47 -3.27 -2.38
N HIS A 46 -2.72 -3.73 -2.37
CA HIS A 46 -3.87 -3.08 -2.97
C HIS A 46 -4.92 -2.75 -1.90
N ILE A 47 -5.48 -1.54 -1.99
CA ILE A 47 -6.70 -1.17 -1.26
C ILE A 47 -7.67 -0.48 -2.22
N SER A 48 -8.91 -0.96 -2.27
CA SER A 48 -9.95 -0.41 -3.14
C SER A 48 -11.07 0.16 -2.30
N PHE A 49 -11.61 1.30 -2.73
CA PHE A 49 -12.67 2.01 -2.05
C PHE A 49 -13.55 2.75 -3.05
N GLN A 50 -14.72 3.18 -2.59
CA GLN A 50 -15.67 3.96 -3.38
C GLN A 50 -16.19 5.14 -2.58
N LEU A 51 -16.60 6.23 -3.25
CA LEU A 51 -17.29 7.33 -2.58
C LEU A 51 -18.63 6.83 -2.02
N THR A 52 -18.99 7.26 -0.82
CA THR A 52 -20.30 6.97 -0.20
C THR A 52 -21.39 7.88 -0.75
N GLU A 53 -21.04 9.07 -1.22
CA GLU A 53 -21.96 9.99 -1.89
C GLU A 53 -22.64 9.31 -3.09
N PRO A 54 -23.94 9.58 -3.31
CA PRO A 54 -24.73 8.92 -4.34
C PRO A 54 -24.42 9.49 -5.74
N PHE A 55 -23.25 9.14 -6.28
CA PHE A 55 -22.90 9.38 -7.67
C PHE A 55 -23.37 8.23 -8.56
N GLU A 56 -23.85 8.58 -9.76
CA GLU A 56 -24.19 7.60 -10.79
C GLU A 56 -23.44 7.96 -12.09
N PRO A 57 -22.44 7.15 -12.51
CA PRO A 57 -22.01 5.87 -11.90
C PRO A 57 -21.24 6.05 -10.59
N VAL A 58 -21.25 5.00 -9.75
CA VAL A 58 -20.47 4.95 -8.51
C VAL A 58 -18.98 5.18 -8.80
N VAL A 59 -18.37 6.13 -8.09
CA VAL A 59 -16.94 6.45 -8.23
C VAL A 59 -16.13 5.49 -7.37
N LYS A 60 -15.20 4.77 -8.00
CA LYS A 60 -14.33 3.76 -7.37
C LYS A 60 -12.87 4.09 -7.62
N ALA A 61 -12.02 3.76 -6.67
CA ALA A 61 -10.58 3.89 -6.78
C ALA A 61 -9.87 2.67 -6.18
N THR A 62 -8.66 2.39 -6.69
CA THR A 62 -7.74 1.40 -6.13
C THR A 62 -6.37 2.06 -6.02
N PHE A 63 -5.79 1.99 -4.83
CA PHE A 63 -4.39 2.32 -4.61
C PHE A 63 -3.57 1.03 -4.67
N SER A 64 -2.43 1.09 -5.38
CA SER A 64 -1.49 -0.02 -5.53
C SER A 64 -0.09 0.42 -5.17
N LEU A 65 0.55 -0.29 -4.23
CA LEU A 65 1.95 -0.15 -3.87
C LEU A 65 2.67 -1.47 -4.16
N SER A 66 3.81 -1.42 -4.82
CA SER A 66 4.59 -2.61 -5.15
C SER A 66 6.09 -2.40 -4.93
N VAL A 67 6.79 -3.49 -4.63
CA VAL A 67 8.25 -3.51 -4.49
C VAL A 67 8.79 -4.84 -5.03
N ASP A 68 9.90 -4.77 -5.75
CA ASP A 68 10.60 -5.95 -6.27
C ASP A 68 11.70 -6.43 -5.30
N ALA A 69 12.27 -7.60 -5.57
CA ALA A 69 13.33 -8.16 -4.74
C ALA A 69 14.57 -7.27 -4.63
N LYS A 70 14.92 -6.53 -5.68
CA LYS A 70 16.14 -5.71 -5.69
C LYS A 70 15.99 -4.56 -4.72
N ASN A 71 14.86 -3.86 -4.77
CA ASN A 71 14.59 -2.73 -3.90
C ASN A 71 14.38 -3.19 -2.45
N LEU A 72 13.63 -4.29 -2.27
CA LEU A 72 13.38 -4.86 -0.95
C LEU A 72 14.67 -5.34 -0.26
N SER A 73 15.53 -6.07 -0.99
CA SER A 73 16.79 -6.56 -0.43
C SER A 73 17.83 -5.45 -0.24
N GLY A 74 17.89 -4.47 -1.14
CA GLY A 74 18.79 -3.32 -1.01
C GLY A 74 18.52 -2.52 0.26
N GLU A 75 17.24 -2.37 0.60
CA GLU A 75 16.81 -1.71 1.82
C GLU A 75 17.12 -2.53 3.09
N ILE A 76 16.74 -3.82 3.11
CA ILE A 76 17.00 -4.72 4.25
C ILE A 76 18.50 -4.83 4.56
N LEU A 77 19.35 -4.76 3.53
CA LEU A 77 20.80 -4.82 3.65
C LEU A 77 21.47 -3.45 3.87
N GLU A 78 20.68 -2.37 3.99
CA GLU A 78 21.15 -0.99 4.19
C GLU A 78 22.23 -0.57 3.18
N VAL A 79 22.08 -0.97 1.92
CA VAL A 79 23.12 -0.76 0.91
C VAL A 79 23.30 0.76 0.68
N PRO A 80 24.50 1.34 0.89
CA PRO A 80 24.73 2.80 0.86
C PRO A 80 24.42 3.51 -0.47
N GLN A 81 24.15 2.77 -1.55
CA GLN A 81 23.81 3.29 -2.87
C GLN A 81 22.30 3.34 -3.14
N PHE A 82 21.47 3.02 -2.14
CA PHE A 82 20.02 3.07 -2.28
C PHE A 82 19.48 4.34 -1.64
N THR A 83 19.12 5.33 -2.45
CA THR A 83 18.35 6.50 -1.98
C THR A 83 16.94 6.04 -1.63
N PRO A 84 16.48 6.24 -0.38
CA PRO A 84 15.09 5.95 0.00
C PRO A 84 14.13 6.73 -0.89
N GLY A 85 13.09 6.05 -1.37
CA GLY A 85 11.93 6.67 -2.02
C GLY A 85 10.87 7.05 -1.00
#